data_AF-A0A0L1IWW9-F1
#
_entry.id   AF-A0A0L1IWW9-F1
#
_cell.length_a   1.000
_cell.length_b   1.000
_cell.length_c   1.000
_cell.angle_alpha   90.00
_cell.angle_beta   90.00
_cell.angle_gamma   90.00
#
_symmetry.space_group_name_H-M   'P 1'
#
loop_
_entity.id
_entity.type
_entity.pdbx_description
1 polymer ?
#
loop_
_entity_poly.entity_id
_entity_poly.type
_entity_poly.pdbx_seq_one_letter_code
_entity_poly.pdbx_strand_id
1 'polypeptide(L)'
;MDEDPEITLPKLTSQLTTTPQAFPTCCLSISTPLLETLTSLLPKKPDYTVSIGSGSGLLEALLTHTNASLQIEGVEVNPTVNRYIAEQDMHVVSGTWDLLASRVPGAKAWMFVYPREPKLVDRYIEAFGKEGGVVEVILWLGPRADWADYVGCFDGRGFGVERVVGCEGGLEGFEMLGVVRRVVSSV
;
A
#
# COMPACT_ATOMS: atom_id res chain seq x y z
N MET A 1 28.72 -14.38 9.18
CA MET A 1 27.37 -14.95 9.22
C MET A 1 26.68 -14.44 7.97
N ASP A 2 26.98 -15.16 6.89
CA ASP A 2 26.21 -15.38 5.67
C ASP A 2 25.36 -14.23 5.14
N GLU A 3 25.93 -13.50 4.17
CA GLU A 3 25.17 -12.73 3.18
C GLU A 3 24.24 -13.70 2.43
N ASP A 4 22.93 -13.46 2.52
CA ASP A 4 21.91 -14.18 1.76
C ASP A 4 22.13 -13.87 0.27
N PRO A 5 22.36 -14.86 -0.61
CA PRO A 5 22.63 -14.62 -2.03
C PRO A 5 21.48 -13.83 -2.65
N GLU A 6 21.79 -12.62 -3.13
CA GLU A 6 20.91 -11.62 -3.74
C GLU A 6 19.67 -12.26 -4.38
N ILE A 7 18.59 -12.36 -3.60
CA ILE A 7 17.35 -12.95 -4.08
C ILE A 7 16.72 -11.93 -5.02
N THR A 8 16.79 -12.22 -6.32
CA THR A 8 16.24 -11.36 -7.37
C THR A 8 14.72 -11.44 -7.44
N LEU A 9 14.06 -10.36 -7.89
CA LEU A 9 12.60 -10.31 -8.06
C LEU A 9 12.03 -11.46 -8.93
N PRO A 10 12.68 -11.91 -10.03
CA PRO A 10 12.22 -13.08 -10.77
C PRO A 10 12.17 -14.36 -9.92
N LYS A 11 13.17 -14.57 -9.06
CA LYS A 11 13.21 -15.73 -8.16
C LYS A 11 12.08 -15.66 -7.13
N LEU A 12 11.85 -14.50 -6.52
CA LEU A 12 10.73 -14.29 -5.58
C LEU A 12 9.38 -14.51 -6.26
N THR A 13 9.21 -13.99 -7.46
CA THR A 13 7.97 -14.17 -8.24
C THR A 13 7.71 -15.64 -8.52
N SER A 14 8.75 -16.43 -8.82
CA SER A 14 8.61 -17.88 -9.04
C SER A 14 8.29 -18.70 -7.78
N GLN A 15 8.47 -18.10 -6.59
CA GLN A 15 8.14 -18.72 -5.30
C GLN A 15 6.73 -18.37 -4.83
N LEU A 16 6.07 -17.39 -5.45
CA LEU A 16 4.70 -17.03 -5.09
C LEU A 16 3.76 -18.21 -5.33
N THR A 17 2.85 -18.41 -4.38
CA THR A 17 1.82 -19.44 -4.46
C THR A 17 0.44 -18.83 -4.26
N THR A 18 -0.60 -19.64 -4.42
CA THR A 18 -1.97 -19.24 -4.10
C THR A 18 -2.22 -19.09 -2.60
N THR A 19 -1.34 -19.65 -1.76
CA THR A 19 -1.42 -19.53 -0.31
C THR A 19 -0.55 -18.35 0.15
N PRO A 20 -1.05 -17.49 1.05
CA PRO A 20 -0.24 -16.43 1.68
C PRO A 20 1.02 -17.00 2.33
N GLN A 21 2.15 -16.34 2.11
CA GLN A 21 3.43 -16.71 2.72
C GLN A 21 4.14 -15.49 3.26
N ALA A 22 4.78 -15.65 4.42
CA ALA A 22 5.68 -14.64 4.94
C ALA A 22 6.95 -14.57 4.09
N PHE A 23 7.30 -13.37 3.63
CA PHE A 23 8.57 -13.11 2.98
C PHE A 23 9.48 -12.32 3.92
N PRO A 24 10.79 -12.60 3.95
CA PRO A 24 11.73 -11.75 4.67
C PRO A 24 11.56 -10.29 4.25
N THR A 25 11.57 -9.37 5.21
CA THR A 25 11.46 -7.93 4.99
C THR A 25 10.12 -7.38 4.46
N CYS A 26 9.06 -8.18 4.42
CA CYS A 26 7.69 -7.71 4.21
C CYS A 26 6.81 -8.07 5.41
N CYS A 27 6.03 -7.10 5.89
CA CYS A 27 5.12 -7.31 7.03
C CYS A 27 3.85 -8.09 6.63
N LEU A 28 3.46 -8.00 5.35
CA LEU A 28 2.27 -8.63 4.81
C LEU A 28 2.62 -10.01 4.25
N SER A 29 1.78 -11.01 4.50
CA SER A 29 1.91 -12.29 3.80
C SER A 29 1.53 -12.11 2.33
N ILE A 30 2.35 -12.63 1.41
CA ILE A 30 2.18 -12.40 -0.03
C ILE A 30 1.70 -13.69 -0.71
N SER A 31 0.75 -13.54 -1.62
CA SER A 31 0.23 -14.61 -2.47
C SER A 31 -0.10 -14.08 -3.88
N THR A 32 -0.20 -14.96 -4.86
CA THR A 32 -0.65 -14.57 -6.22
C THR A 32 -2.05 -13.94 -6.21
N PRO A 33 -3.07 -14.48 -5.51
CA PRO A 33 -4.39 -13.86 -5.44
C PRO A 33 -4.39 -12.47 -4.80
N LEU A 34 -3.50 -12.21 -3.83
CA LEU A 34 -3.32 -10.88 -3.27
C LEU A 34 -2.80 -9.90 -4.31
N LEU A 35 -1.75 -10.28 -5.07
CA LEU A 35 -1.22 -9.42 -6.13
C LEU A 35 -2.27 -9.14 -7.21
N GLU A 36 -3.07 -10.13 -7.58
CA GLU A 36 -4.20 -9.98 -8.53
C GLU A 36 -5.28 -9.04 -7.97
N THR A 37 -5.65 -9.22 -6.70
CA THR A 37 -6.62 -8.38 -5.99
C THR A 37 -6.17 -6.93 -5.98
N LEU A 38 -4.95 -6.65 -5.53
CA LEU A 38 -4.37 -5.30 -5.53
C LEU A 38 -4.27 -4.73 -6.94
N THR A 39 -3.81 -5.52 -7.91
CA THR A 39 -3.72 -5.13 -9.32
C THR A 39 -5.07 -4.69 -9.88
N SER A 40 -6.17 -5.33 -9.48
CA SER A 40 -7.54 -4.97 -9.92
C SER A 40 -8.06 -3.66 -9.32
N LEU A 41 -7.51 -3.27 -8.17
CA LEU A 41 -7.94 -2.08 -7.42
C LEU A 41 -7.08 -0.84 -7.73
N LEU A 42 -5.81 -1.05 -8.05
CA LEU A 42 -4.85 0.03 -8.26
C LEU A 42 -4.97 0.65 -9.67
N PRO A 43 -4.80 1.98 -9.79
CA PRO A 43 -4.84 2.69 -11.06
C PRO A 43 -3.73 2.22 -11.99
N LYS A 44 -3.98 2.31 -13.30
CA LYS A 44 -3.01 2.03 -14.34
C LYS A 44 -2.37 3.33 -14.83
N LYS A 45 -1.16 3.24 -15.39
CA LYS A 45 -0.48 4.36 -16.06
C LYS A 45 -1.43 5.04 -17.07
N PRO A 46 -1.43 6.39 -17.15
CA PRO A 46 -0.45 7.31 -16.55
C PRO A 46 -0.71 7.68 -15.08
N ASP A 47 -1.81 7.20 -14.48
CA ASP A 47 -2.08 7.39 -13.06
C ASP A 47 -1.17 6.49 -12.21
N TYR A 48 -0.98 6.85 -10.93
CA TYR A 48 -0.06 6.16 -10.04
C TYR A 48 -0.58 6.04 -8.60
N THR A 49 0.04 5.10 -7.88
CA THR A 49 -0.19 4.82 -6.46
C THR A 49 0.98 5.31 -5.63
N VAL A 50 0.72 5.84 -4.45
CA VAL A 50 1.76 6.09 -3.44
C VAL A 50 1.60 5.07 -2.30
N SER A 51 2.63 4.27 -2.06
CA SER A 51 2.72 3.32 -0.94
C SER A 51 3.43 3.98 0.25
N ILE A 52 2.69 4.19 1.33
CA ILE A 52 3.15 4.97 2.49
C ILE A 52 3.62 4.01 3.58
N GLY A 53 4.89 4.14 3.97
CA GLY A 53 5.56 3.18 4.84
C GLY A 53 5.99 1.94 4.06
N SER A 54 6.59 2.12 2.88
CA SER A 54 6.89 1.03 1.94
C SER A 54 7.95 0.04 2.44
N GLY A 55 8.69 0.36 3.51
CA GLY A 55 9.68 -0.53 4.11
C GLY A 55 10.73 -0.97 3.09
N SER A 56 10.85 -2.28 2.87
CA SER A 56 11.80 -2.84 1.90
C SER A 56 11.42 -2.59 0.44
N GLY A 57 10.16 -2.27 0.17
CA GLY A 57 9.62 -2.11 -1.17
C GLY A 57 9.23 -3.41 -1.87
N LEU A 58 9.23 -4.55 -1.17
CA LEU A 58 9.03 -5.86 -1.78
C LEU A 58 7.65 -6.01 -2.45
N LEU A 59 6.58 -5.57 -1.78
CA LEU A 59 5.22 -5.70 -2.30
C LEU A 59 5.03 -4.87 -3.58
N GLU A 60 5.52 -3.64 -3.56
CA GLU A 60 5.45 -2.69 -4.66
C GLU A 60 6.23 -3.19 -5.88
N ALA A 61 7.42 -3.73 -5.64
CA ALA A 61 8.25 -4.31 -6.67
C ALA A 61 7.62 -5.57 -7.28
N LEU A 62 7.01 -6.44 -6.49
CA LEU A 62 6.29 -7.61 -7.01
C LEU A 62 5.07 -7.20 -7.83
N LEU A 63 4.29 -6.21 -7.40
CA LEU A 63 3.14 -5.68 -8.13
C LEU A 63 3.54 -5.10 -9.50
N THR A 64 4.58 -4.27 -9.52
CA THR A 64 5.06 -3.64 -10.76
C THR A 64 5.81 -4.62 -11.69
N HIS A 65 6.49 -5.62 -11.13
CA HIS A 65 7.14 -6.69 -11.89
C HIS A 65 6.13 -7.63 -12.56
N THR A 66 5.08 -8.02 -11.84
CA THR A 66 4.01 -8.88 -12.36
C THR A 66 3.01 -8.12 -13.24
N ASN A 67 2.93 -6.80 -13.10
CA ASN A 67 2.08 -5.95 -13.93
C ASN A 67 2.72 -4.59 -14.28
N ALA A 68 3.32 -4.54 -15.47
CA ALA A 68 4.00 -3.34 -15.98
C ALA A 68 3.09 -2.10 -16.21
N SER A 69 1.75 -2.29 -16.20
CA SER A 69 0.79 -1.18 -16.32
C SER A 69 0.64 -0.39 -15.02
N LEU A 70 1.12 -0.91 -13.89
CA LEU A 70 1.12 -0.20 -12.61
C LEU A 70 2.31 0.76 -12.51
N GLN A 71 2.09 1.88 -11.83
CA GLN A 71 3.13 2.76 -11.31
C GLN A 71 2.90 2.94 -9.81
N ILE A 72 3.87 2.55 -9.01
CA ILE A 72 3.80 2.61 -7.55
C ILE A 72 5.07 3.29 -7.05
N GLU A 73 4.90 4.31 -6.22
CA GLU A 73 6.00 5.06 -5.62
C GLU A 73 5.99 4.85 -4.10
N GLY A 74 7.14 4.53 -3.53
CA GLY A 74 7.31 4.25 -2.11
C GLY A 74 7.61 5.50 -1.29
N VAL A 75 7.13 5.55 -0.06
CA VAL A 75 7.48 6.55 0.94
C VAL A 75 7.99 5.85 2.19
N GLU A 76 9.19 6.20 2.65
CA GLU A 76 9.81 5.60 3.84
C GLU A 76 10.62 6.64 4.62
N VAL A 77 10.79 6.40 5.92
CA VAL A 77 11.61 7.26 6.78
C VAL A 77 13.09 6.89 6.70
N ASN A 78 13.40 5.60 6.57
CA ASN A 78 14.77 5.11 6.51
C ASN A 78 15.16 4.69 5.08
N PRO A 79 15.99 5.48 4.38
CA PRO A 79 16.39 5.17 3.00
C PRO A 79 17.15 3.86 2.85
N THR A 80 17.75 3.34 3.92
CA THR A 80 18.57 2.11 3.89
C THR A 80 17.74 0.83 3.97
N VAL A 81 16.44 0.92 4.25
CA VAL A 81 15.55 -0.24 4.34
C VAL A 81 15.08 -0.70 2.95
N ASN A 82 14.89 0.24 2.02
CA ASN A 82 14.48 -0.08 0.65
C ASN A 82 15.53 -0.96 -0.04
N ARG A 83 15.06 -2.05 -0.67
CA ARG A 83 15.87 -3.01 -1.41
C ARG A 83 15.36 -3.23 -2.83
N TYR A 84 14.08 -2.96 -3.08
CA TYR A 84 13.40 -3.43 -4.29
C TYR A 84 12.79 -2.32 -5.14
N ILE A 85 12.40 -1.18 -4.56
CA ILE A 85 11.89 -0.05 -5.34
C ILE A 85 13.08 0.70 -5.95
N ALA A 86 12.98 1.05 -7.24
CA ALA A 86 14.01 1.81 -7.91
C ALA A 86 14.11 3.23 -7.33
N GLU A 87 15.32 3.81 -7.31
CA GLU A 87 15.60 5.08 -6.62
C GLU A 87 14.67 6.22 -7.06
N GLN A 88 14.33 6.31 -8.35
CA GLN A 88 13.43 7.35 -8.87
C GLN A 88 11.99 7.25 -8.38
N ASP A 89 11.58 6.05 -7.94
CA ASP A 89 10.24 5.75 -7.45
C ASP A 89 10.20 5.70 -5.91
N MET A 90 11.32 6.01 -5.26
CA MET A 90 11.48 5.98 -3.80
C MET A 90 11.60 7.40 -3.22
N HIS A 91 10.74 7.71 -2.26
CA HIS A 91 10.72 9.00 -1.57
C HIS A 91 11.03 8.84 -0.09
N VAL A 92 11.85 9.74 0.44
CA VAL A 92 12.29 9.70 1.84
C VAL A 92 11.70 10.88 2.60
N VAL A 93 11.05 10.61 3.73
CA VAL A 93 10.53 11.64 4.64
C VAL A 93 11.30 11.64 5.97
N SER A 94 11.33 12.77 6.67
CA SER A 94 12.24 12.96 7.82
C SER A 94 11.73 12.36 9.14
N GLY A 95 10.50 11.85 9.18
CA GLY A 95 9.90 11.33 10.39
C GLY A 95 8.64 10.50 10.14
N THR A 96 8.28 9.69 11.14
CA THR A 96 7.17 8.73 11.08
C THR A 96 5.82 9.34 10.68
N TRP A 97 5.62 10.63 10.97
CA TRP A 97 4.37 11.34 10.66
C TRP A 97 4.54 12.43 9.60
N ASP A 98 5.68 12.46 8.93
CA ASP A 98 5.93 13.41 7.87
C ASP A 98 5.17 13.00 6.60
N LEU A 99 4.76 14.02 5.86
CA LEU A 99 3.85 13.90 4.73
C LEU A 99 4.61 14.19 3.43
N LEU A 100 4.49 13.32 2.43
CA LEU A 100 5.08 13.55 1.11
C LEU A 100 4.21 14.48 0.26
N ALA A 101 4.30 15.79 0.51
CA ALA A 101 3.46 16.78 -0.17
C ALA A 101 3.70 16.93 -1.69
N SER A 102 4.86 16.49 -2.20
CA SER A 102 5.23 16.67 -3.62
C SER A 102 4.54 15.70 -4.58
N ARG A 103 4.16 14.49 -4.10
CA ARG A 103 3.57 13.44 -4.95
C ARG A 103 2.16 13.05 -4.53
N VAL A 104 1.90 12.96 -3.24
CA VAL A 104 0.63 12.45 -2.69
C VAL A 104 -0.61 13.15 -3.23
N PRO A 105 -0.64 14.50 -3.40
CA PRO A 105 -1.81 15.18 -3.97
C PRO A 105 -2.14 14.81 -5.41
N GLY A 106 -1.18 14.27 -6.17
CA GLY A 106 -1.36 13.84 -7.56
C GLY A 106 -1.61 12.34 -7.72
N ALA A 107 -1.56 11.57 -6.64
CA ALA A 107 -1.75 10.13 -6.68
C ALA A 107 -3.24 9.76 -6.69
N LYS A 108 -3.63 8.85 -7.59
CA LYS A 108 -5.01 8.35 -7.68
C LYS A 108 -5.34 7.27 -6.65
N ALA A 109 -4.30 6.62 -6.13
CA ALA A 109 -4.44 5.67 -5.05
C ALA A 109 -3.37 5.87 -3.97
N TRP A 110 -3.76 5.62 -2.73
CA TRP A 110 -2.82 5.49 -1.61
C TRP A 110 -2.89 4.08 -1.05
N MET A 111 -1.75 3.55 -0.65
CA MET A 111 -1.66 2.25 0.00
C MET A 111 -0.95 2.42 1.34
N PHE A 112 -1.60 1.99 2.42
CA PHE A 112 -1.02 1.90 3.76
C PHE A 112 -0.88 0.42 4.10
N VAL A 113 0.35 -0.06 4.26
CA VAL A 113 0.64 -1.47 4.59
C VAL A 113 1.24 -1.52 5.97
N TYR A 114 0.54 -2.18 6.90
CA TYR A 114 0.90 -2.23 8.32
C TYR A 114 1.31 -0.84 8.87
N PRO A 115 0.48 0.21 8.68
CA PRO A 115 0.78 1.50 9.28
C PRO A 115 0.91 1.32 10.80
N ARG A 116 1.88 2.01 11.40
CA ARG A 116 2.19 1.83 12.84
C ARG A 116 1.15 2.49 13.75
N GLU A 117 0.58 3.60 13.31
CA GLU A 117 -0.34 4.40 14.11
C GLU A 117 -1.44 5.04 13.23
N PRO A 118 -2.72 5.05 13.67
CA PRO A 118 -3.83 5.70 12.96
C PRO A 118 -3.58 7.18 12.64
N LYS A 119 -2.83 7.87 13.51
CA LYS A 119 -2.46 9.27 13.35
C LYS A 119 -1.77 9.56 12.01
N LEU A 120 -1.01 8.61 11.46
CA LEU A 120 -0.40 8.78 10.14
C LEU A 120 -1.48 8.89 9.05
N VAL A 121 -2.42 7.94 9.05
CA VAL A 121 -3.54 7.89 8.10
C VAL A 121 -4.39 9.16 8.21
N ASP A 122 -4.73 9.57 9.44
CA ASP A 122 -5.45 10.83 9.71
C ASP A 122 -4.76 12.03 9.07
N ARG A 123 -3.45 12.18 9.27
CA ARG A 123 -2.71 13.34 8.74
C ARG A 123 -2.67 13.38 7.22
N TYR A 124 -2.55 12.21 6.56
CA TYR A 124 -2.62 12.13 5.09
C TYR A 124 -4.00 12.54 4.57
N ILE A 125 -5.07 12.04 5.21
CA ILE A 125 -6.45 12.38 4.83
C ILE A 125 -6.75 13.85 5.09
N GLU A 126 -6.35 14.40 6.24
CA GLU A 126 -6.57 15.81 6.58
C GLU A 126 -5.83 16.75 5.62
N ALA A 127 -4.58 16.42 5.28
CA ALA A 127 -3.76 17.26 4.42
C ALA A 127 -4.20 17.20 2.95
N PHE A 128 -4.49 16.00 2.44
CA PHE A 128 -4.59 15.75 0.99
C PHE A 128 -5.91 15.09 0.55
N GLY A 129 -6.73 14.59 1.48
CA GLY A 129 -7.99 13.89 1.19
C GLY A 129 -9.18 14.80 0.87
N LYS A 130 -8.97 16.11 0.82
CA LYS A 130 -10.02 17.13 0.66
C LYS A 130 -10.92 16.89 -0.56
N GLU A 131 -12.13 17.43 -0.51
CA GLU A 131 -13.07 17.42 -1.62
C GLU A 131 -12.43 18.05 -2.87
N GLY A 132 -12.63 17.42 -4.04
CA GLY A 132 -11.97 17.81 -5.30
C GLY A 132 -10.55 17.29 -5.50
N GLY A 133 -9.98 16.54 -4.53
CA GLY A 133 -8.71 15.83 -4.72
C GLY A 133 -8.81 14.66 -5.70
N VAL A 134 -7.68 14.26 -6.30
CA VAL A 134 -7.64 13.22 -7.36
C VAL A 134 -7.58 11.78 -6.83
N VAL A 135 -7.35 11.59 -5.52
CA VAL A 135 -7.36 10.25 -4.93
C VAL A 135 -8.78 9.66 -4.99
N GLU A 136 -8.87 8.46 -5.55
CA GLU A 136 -10.11 7.72 -5.80
C GLU A 136 -10.24 6.51 -4.87
N VAL A 137 -9.11 5.88 -4.52
CA VAL A 137 -9.06 4.68 -3.67
C VAL A 137 -7.93 4.77 -2.65
N ILE A 138 -8.23 4.39 -1.41
CA ILE A 138 -7.26 4.20 -0.35
C ILE A 138 -7.34 2.72 0.06
N LEU A 139 -6.20 2.05 0.03
CA LEU A 139 -6.06 0.67 0.47
C LEU A 139 -5.37 0.65 1.83
N TRP A 140 -6.02 0.07 2.82
CA TRP A 140 -5.42 -0.21 4.12
C TRP A 140 -5.20 -1.71 4.24
N LEU A 141 -3.97 -2.15 4.47
CA LEU A 141 -3.60 -3.54 4.65
C LEU A 141 -2.96 -3.73 6.01
N GLY A 142 -3.43 -4.71 6.79
CA GLY A 142 -2.90 -4.97 8.12
C GLY A 142 -3.69 -6.02 8.89
N PRO A 143 -3.36 -6.21 10.18
CA PRO A 143 -4.08 -7.15 11.04
C PRO A 143 -5.55 -6.74 11.22
N ARG A 144 -6.46 -7.69 11.11
CA ARG A 144 -7.90 -7.49 11.34
C ARG A 144 -8.21 -6.90 12.72
N ALA A 145 -7.40 -7.23 13.73
CA ALA A 145 -7.56 -6.71 15.08
C ALA A 145 -7.36 -5.19 15.16
N ASP A 146 -6.52 -4.64 14.29
CA ASP A 146 -6.15 -3.22 14.33
C ASP A 146 -7.16 -2.35 13.58
N TRP A 147 -7.95 -2.94 12.67
CA TRP A 147 -8.85 -2.19 11.77
C TRP A 147 -9.81 -1.23 12.50
N ALA A 148 -10.29 -1.63 13.68
CA ALA A 148 -11.19 -0.79 14.48
C ALA A 148 -10.57 0.56 14.88
N ASP A 149 -9.24 0.62 15.01
CA ASP A 149 -8.51 1.84 15.35
C ASP A 149 -8.30 2.76 14.12
N TYR A 150 -8.40 2.22 12.90
CA TYR A 150 -8.15 2.95 11.65
C TYR A 150 -9.40 3.34 10.88
N VAL A 151 -10.51 2.61 11.01
CA VAL A 151 -11.71 2.85 10.22
C VAL A 151 -12.27 4.27 10.42
N GLY A 152 -12.16 4.81 11.64
CA GLY A 152 -12.59 6.16 11.98
C GLY A 152 -11.82 7.28 11.27
N CYS A 153 -10.61 7.00 10.74
CA CYS A 153 -9.82 7.98 10.01
C CYS A 153 -10.52 8.48 8.73
N PHE A 154 -11.43 7.68 8.18
CA PHE A 154 -12.12 7.97 6.93
C PHE A 154 -13.47 8.67 7.12
N ASP A 155 -14.04 8.64 8.33
CA ASP A 155 -15.39 9.09 8.62
C ASP A 155 -15.57 10.60 8.46
N GLY A 156 -16.60 11.01 7.71
CA GLY A 156 -16.92 12.42 7.48
C GLY A 156 -15.87 13.19 6.66
N ARG A 157 -14.92 12.48 6.03
CA ARG A 157 -13.83 13.07 5.23
C ARG A 157 -14.02 12.92 3.72
N GLY A 158 -15.24 12.58 3.27
CA GLY A 158 -15.54 12.32 1.86
C GLY A 158 -15.06 10.95 1.37
N PHE A 159 -14.68 10.06 2.28
CA PHE A 159 -14.34 8.67 1.99
C PHE A 159 -15.27 7.73 2.75
N GLY A 160 -15.51 6.55 2.18
CA GLY A 160 -16.31 5.49 2.77
C GLY A 160 -15.68 4.14 2.49
N VAL A 161 -15.80 3.23 3.46
CA VAL A 161 -15.38 1.84 3.30
C VAL A 161 -16.34 1.18 2.28
N GLU A 162 -15.83 0.83 1.10
CA GLU A 162 -16.60 0.11 0.09
C GLU A 162 -16.76 -1.36 0.50
N ARG A 163 -15.64 -2.00 0.87
CA ARG A 163 -15.60 -3.39 1.29
C ARG A 163 -14.36 -3.72 2.10
N VAL A 164 -14.43 -4.82 2.84
CA VAL A 164 -13.31 -5.46 3.50
C VAL A 164 -13.06 -6.80 2.82
N VAL A 165 -11.80 -7.08 2.51
CA VAL A 165 -11.36 -8.33 1.87
C VAL A 165 -10.47 -9.10 2.84
N GLY A 166 -10.69 -10.41 2.97
CA GLY A 166 -9.91 -11.34 3.79
C GLY A 166 -9.22 -12.43 2.97
N CYS A 167 -9.28 -13.68 3.44
CA CYS A 167 -8.62 -14.81 2.79
C CYS A 167 -9.03 -15.02 1.33
N GLU A 168 -10.26 -14.66 0.96
CA GLU A 168 -10.77 -14.74 -0.41
C GLU A 168 -10.00 -13.84 -1.38
N GLY A 169 -9.35 -12.78 -0.88
CA GLY A 169 -8.43 -11.94 -1.64
C GLY A 169 -6.96 -12.34 -1.54
N GLY A 170 -6.65 -13.52 -1.00
CA GLY A 170 -5.27 -14.00 -0.87
C GLY A 170 -4.50 -13.45 0.34
N LEU A 171 -5.19 -12.98 1.37
CA LEU A 171 -4.60 -12.54 2.64
C LEU A 171 -4.50 -13.69 3.64
N GLU A 172 -3.57 -13.60 4.58
CA GLU A 172 -3.52 -14.52 5.72
C GLU A 172 -4.74 -14.33 6.64
N GLY A 173 -5.13 -15.36 7.41
CA GLY A 173 -6.39 -15.38 8.18
C GLY A 173 -6.55 -14.23 9.19
N PHE A 174 -5.44 -13.72 9.72
CA PHE A 174 -5.45 -12.58 10.63
C PHE A 174 -5.29 -11.23 9.93
N GLU A 175 -5.02 -11.21 8.62
CA GLU A 175 -4.86 -10.00 7.82
C GLU A 175 -6.17 -9.63 7.12
N MET A 176 -6.26 -8.37 6.70
CA MET A 176 -7.34 -7.88 5.85
C MET A 176 -6.92 -6.70 4.99
N LEU A 177 -7.71 -6.44 3.95
CA LEU A 177 -7.64 -5.26 3.11
C LEU A 177 -8.93 -4.45 3.26
N GLY A 178 -8.84 -3.23 3.79
CA GLY A 178 -9.89 -2.23 3.73
C GLY A 178 -9.82 -1.49 2.39
N VAL A 179 -10.86 -1.62 1.56
CA VAL A 179 -11.01 -0.85 0.31
C VAL A 179 -11.86 0.36 0.62
N VAL A 180 -11.24 1.53 0.64
CA VAL A 180 -11.90 2.80 0.93
C VAL A 180 -11.96 3.62 -0.36
N ARG A 181 -13.14 4.14 -0.70
CA ARG A 181 -13.34 4.98 -1.88
C ARG A 181 -13.89 6.34 -1.53
N ARG A 182 -13.64 7.29 -2.42
CA ARG A 182 -14.30 8.59 -2.34
C ARG A 182 -15.81 8.41 -2.46
N VAL A 183 -16.57 9.01 -1.56
CA VAL A 183 -18.03 9.04 -1.63
C VAL A 183 -18.41 10.10 -2.65
N VAL A 184 -19.18 9.72 -3.67
CA VAL A 184 -19.75 10.69 -4.61
C VAL A 184 -20.93 11.35 -3.91
N SER A 185 -20.81 12.65 -3.63
CA SER A 185 -21.94 13.46 -3.21
C SER A 185 -23.01 13.36 -4.30
N SER A 186 -24.14 12.73 -3.99
CA SER A 186 -25.31 12.76 -4.87
C SER A 186 -25.81 14.21 -4.88
N VAL A 187 -25.71 14.87 -6.03
CA VAL A 187 -26.29 16.20 -6.27
C VAL A 187 -27.80 16.07 -6.33
#